data_AF-A0A3D8MYD3-F1
#
_entry.id   AF-A0A3D8MYD3-F1
#
_cell.length_a   1.000
_cell.length_b   1.000
_cell.length_c   1.000
_cell.angle_alpha   90.00
_cell.angle_beta   90.00
_cell.angle_gamma   90.00
#
_symmetry.space_group_name_H-M   'P 1'
#
loop_
_entity.id
_entity.type
_entity.pdbx_description
1 polymer ?
#
loop_
_entity_poly.entity_id
_entity_poly.type
_entity_poly.pdbx_seq_one_letter_code
_entity_poly.pdbx_strand_id
1 'polypeptide(L)'
;MQTLSQRFSTIVQAAARVDRRGMTLVELMIVVAIVGVLAAIGGMSYSKYIRQGKVTQLKQYAMDVARGQEQFRARNNRYYQPDSDYAWDMADADRPEWNNLLEFNSNVAQGITIIVEADIGGNCTICPAGAEPQGVGADNNPWFAVLVTQEELGGDAFQAFFTNDMPAPMELIP
;
A
#
# COMPACT_ATOMS: atom_id res chain seq x y z
N MET A 1 -73.55 -37.65 -12.52
CA MET A 1 -73.00 -36.76 -11.48
C MET A 1 -71.77 -36.02 -12.02
N GLN A 2 -71.99 -35.01 -12.86
CA GLN A 2 -70.97 -34.28 -13.63
C GLN A 2 -70.73 -32.84 -13.11
N THR A 3 -70.96 -32.57 -11.83
CA THR A 3 -71.05 -31.18 -11.33
C THR A 3 -69.87 -30.70 -10.48
N LEU A 4 -68.85 -31.53 -10.25
CA LEU A 4 -67.68 -31.12 -9.43
C LEU A 4 -66.49 -30.58 -10.24
N SER A 5 -66.46 -30.79 -11.56
CA SER A 5 -65.30 -30.39 -12.39
C SER A 5 -65.27 -28.90 -12.77
N GLN A 6 -66.33 -28.14 -12.50
CA GLN A 6 -66.47 -26.76 -13.00
C GLN A 6 -66.12 -25.65 -11.99
N ARG A 7 -65.66 -25.99 -10.78
CA ARG A 7 -65.26 -24.98 -9.77
C ARG A 7 -63.76 -24.85 -9.53
N PHE A 8 -62.93 -25.64 -10.22
CA PHE A 8 -61.48 -25.60 -10.03
C PHE A 8 -60.75 -24.59 -10.96
N SER A 9 -61.42 -24.07 -11.99
CA SER A 9 -60.77 -23.24 -13.02
C SER A 9 -60.64 -21.76 -12.65
N THR A 10 -61.42 -21.25 -11.69
CA THR A 10 -61.38 -19.82 -11.32
C THR A 10 -60.32 -19.45 -10.28
N ILE A 11 -59.70 -20.43 -9.60
CA ILE A 11 -58.65 -20.14 -8.62
C ILE A 11 -57.28 -19.97 -9.29
N VAL A 12 -57.07 -20.56 -10.48
CA VAL A 12 -55.77 -20.53 -11.19
C VAL A 12 -55.56 -19.23 -11.99
N GLN A 13 -56.61 -18.44 -12.26
CA GLN A 13 -56.53 -17.21 -13.05
C GLN A 13 -56.10 -15.95 -12.28
N ALA A 14 -55.67 -16.08 -11.03
CA ALA A 14 -54.96 -15.02 -10.30
C ALA A 14 -53.44 -15.27 -10.26
N ALA A 15 -52.89 -16.03 -11.23
CA ALA A 15 -51.46 -15.99 -11.50
C ALA A 15 -51.11 -14.55 -11.88
N ALA A 16 -50.59 -13.80 -10.89
CA ALA A 16 -50.18 -12.42 -11.01
C ALA A 16 -49.53 -12.21 -12.37
N ARG A 17 -50.17 -11.40 -13.23
CA ARG A 17 -49.47 -10.83 -14.38
C ARG A 17 -48.30 -10.07 -13.78
N VAL A 18 -47.12 -10.68 -13.82
CA VAL A 18 -45.88 -9.94 -13.66
C VAL A 18 -45.85 -9.02 -14.87
N ASP A 19 -46.30 -7.80 -14.63
CA ASP A 19 -46.30 -6.71 -15.59
C ASP A 19 -44.84 -6.51 -16.00
N ARG A 20 -44.44 -7.06 -17.15
CA ARG A 20 -43.08 -6.90 -17.69
C ARG A 20 -42.96 -5.47 -18.21
N ARG A 21 -42.80 -4.53 -17.28
CA ARG A 21 -42.49 -3.14 -17.57
C ARG A 21 -41.08 -3.10 -18.16
N GLY A 22 -40.99 -2.81 -19.45
CA GLY A 22 -39.71 -2.55 -20.10
C GLY A 22 -39.18 -1.17 -19.69
N MET A 23 -37.86 -1.05 -19.51
CA MET A 23 -37.22 0.26 -19.31
C MET A 23 -37.45 1.15 -20.53
N THR A 24 -37.74 2.42 -20.29
CA THR A 24 -37.86 3.40 -21.38
C THR A 24 -36.48 3.88 -21.83
N LEU A 25 -36.35 4.31 -23.09
CA LEU A 25 -35.10 4.85 -23.62
C LEU A 25 -34.65 6.11 -22.84
N VAL A 26 -35.62 6.94 -22.44
CA VAL A 26 -35.39 8.14 -21.63
C VAL A 26 -34.91 7.80 -20.22
N GLU A 27 -35.44 6.75 -19.60
CA GLU A 27 -35.00 6.26 -18.29
C GLU A 27 -33.52 5.84 -18.33
N LEU A 28 -33.11 5.13 -19.38
CA LEU A 28 -31.71 4.75 -19.56
C LEU A 28 -30.79 5.97 -19.83
N MET A 29 -31.26 6.97 -20.60
CA MET A 29 -30.47 8.19 -20.83
C MET A 29 -30.18 8.96 -19.54
N ILE A 30 -31.17 9.06 -18.65
CA ILE A 30 -30.99 9.74 -17.36
C ILE A 30 -30.02 8.93 -16.47
N VAL A 31 -30.14 7.61 -16.42
CA VAL A 31 -29.23 6.76 -15.64
C VAL A 31 -27.78 6.91 -16.11
N VAL A 32 -27.53 6.85 -17.42
CA VAL A 32 -26.18 7.02 -17.97
C VAL A 32 -25.65 8.43 -17.69
N ALA A 33 -26.49 9.46 -17.78
CA ALA A 33 -26.10 10.82 -17.43
C ALA A 33 -25.66 10.94 -15.95
N ILE A 34 -26.41 10.34 -15.03
CA ILE A 34 -26.06 10.32 -13.60
C ILE A 34 -24.77 9.55 -13.35
N VAL A 35 -24.63 8.34 -13.93
CA VAL A 35 -23.41 7.52 -13.78
C VAL A 35 -22.19 8.23 -14.36
N GLY A 36 -22.33 8.94 -15.48
CA GLY A 36 -21.24 9.72 -16.08
C GLY A 36 -20.73 10.83 -15.14
N VAL A 37 -21.64 11.56 -14.50
CA VAL A 37 -21.27 12.59 -13.51
C VAL A 37 -20.60 11.97 -12.27
N LEU A 38 -21.14 10.86 -11.75
CA LEU A 38 -20.56 10.17 -10.61
C LEU A 38 -19.17 9.59 -10.93
N ALA A 39 -18.98 9.03 -12.12
CA ALA A 39 -17.70 8.48 -12.55
C ALA A 39 -16.63 9.58 -12.67
N ALA A 40 -16.99 10.77 -13.17
CA ALA A 40 -16.07 11.89 -13.29
C ALA A 40 -15.53 12.37 -11.93
N ILE A 41 -16.39 12.49 -10.92
CA ILE A 41 -15.98 12.91 -9.56
C ILE A 41 -15.32 11.75 -8.81
N GLY A 42 -15.90 10.56 -8.92
CA GLY A 42 -15.46 9.35 -8.21
C GLY A 42 -14.07 8.88 -8.64
N GLY A 43 -13.76 8.95 -9.93
CA GLY A 43 -12.47 8.51 -10.47
C GLY A 43 -11.28 9.22 -9.81
N MET A 44 -11.28 10.55 -9.79
CA MET A 44 -10.18 11.34 -9.20
C MET A 44 -10.04 11.12 -7.69
N SER A 45 -11.16 11.08 -6.98
CA SER A 45 -11.15 10.88 -5.52
C SER A 45 -10.61 9.50 -5.14
N TYR A 46 -10.96 8.46 -5.92
CA TYR A 46 -10.50 7.10 -5.66
C TYR A 46 -9.00 6.96 -5.89
N SER A 47 -8.46 7.53 -6.98
CA SER A 47 -7.02 7.51 -7.25
C SER A 47 -6.21 8.15 -6.13
N LYS A 48 -6.67 9.28 -5.58
CA LYS A 48 -6.01 9.94 -4.45
C LYS A 48 -6.03 9.07 -3.18
N TYR A 49 -7.16 8.41 -2.90
CA TYR A 49 -7.28 7.52 -1.75
C TYR A 49 -6.29 6.35 -1.82
N ILE A 50 -6.19 5.69 -2.97
CA ILE A 50 -5.23 4.59 -3.17
C ILE A 50 -3.79 5.06 -3.03
N ARG A 51 -3.44 6.22 -3.61
CA ARG A 51 -2.10 6.81 -3.45
C ARG A 51 -1.74 7.06 -1.98
N GLN A 52 -2.66 7.63 -1.21
CA GLN A 52 -2.45 7.86 0.23
C GLN A 52 -2.29 6.54 1.01
N GLY A 53 -3.05 5.52 0.64
CA GLY A 53 -2.92 4.18 1.20
C GLY A 53 -1.52 3.58 0.96
N LYS A 54 -1.02 3.69 -0.28
CA LYS A 54 0.34 3.23 -0.66
C LYS A 54 1.42 3.94 0.15
N VAL A 55 1.39 5.27 0.20
CA VAL A 55 2.36 6.05 0.99
C VAL A 55 2.33 5.65 2.46
N THR A 56 1.13 5.50 3.04
CA THR A 56 0.97 5.08 4.44
C THR A 56 1.61 3.71 4.67
N GLN A 57 1.46 2.79 3.72
CA GLN A 57 2.07 1.46 3.77
C GLN A 57 3.61 1.54 3.69
N LEU A 58 4.18 2.35 2.80
CA LEU A 58 5.64 2.53 2.71
C LEU A 58 6.22 3.10 4.00
N LYS A 59 5.54 4.08 4.60
CA LYS A 59 5.93 4.64 5.90
C LYS A 59 5.88 3.59 7.00
N GLN A 60 4.89 2.69 6.99
CA GLN A 60 4.82 1.60 7.96
C GLN A 60 6.02 0.65 7.84
N TYR A 61 6.41 0.24 6.63
CA TYR A 61 7.61 -0.58 6.44
C TYR A 61 8.88 0.11 6.93
N ALA A 62 9.03 1.41 6.63
CA ALA A 62 10.17 2.19 7.11
C ALA A 62 10.26 2.22 8.65
N MET A 63 9.12 2.40 9.34
CA MET A 63 9.07 2.37 10.81
C MET A 63 9.36 0.98 11.38
N ASP A 64 8.84 -0.08 10.76
CA ASP A 64 9.07 -1.45 11.22
C ASP A 64 10.56 -1.80 11.18
N VAL A 65 11.23 -1.45 10.08
CA VAL A 65 12.68 -1.61 9.90
C VAL A 65 13.47 -0.77 10.90
N ALA A 66 13.10 0.49 11.07
CA ALA A 66 13.77 1.39 12.00
C ALA A 66 13.68 0.91 13.46
N ARG A 67 12.53 0.38 13.86
CA ARG A 67 12.38 -0.28 15.17
C ARG A 67 13.35 -1.45 15.29
N GLY A 68 13.49 -2.27 14.25
CA GLY A 68 14.47 -3.34 14.19
C GLY A 68 15.90 -2.84 14.33
N GLN A 69 16.24 -1.73 13.67
CA GLN A 69 17.56 -1.10 13.75
C GLN A 69 17.88 -0.63 15.17
N GLU A 70 16.93 0.00 15.84
CA GLU A 70 17.12 0.44 17.23
C GLU A 70 17.22 -0.73 18.22
N GLN A 71 16.44 -1.78 18.02
CA GLN A 71 16.59 -3.01 18.80
C GLN A 71 17.95 -3.67 18.58
N PHE A 72 18.42 -3.73 17.34
CA PHE A 72 19.73 -4.26 17.01
C PHE A 72 20.84 -3.42 17.63
N ARG A 73 20.75 -2.08 17.56
CA ARG A 73 21.69 -1.16 18.22
C ARG A 73 21.71 -1.34 19.73
N ALA A 74 20.55 -1.48 20.38
CA ALA A 74 20.47 -1.69 21.82
C ALA A 74 21.17 -2.99 22.26
N ARG A 75 21.21 -4.02 21.41
CA ARG A 75 21.86 -5.31 21.68
C ARG A 75 23.34 -5.34 21.31
N ASN A 76 23.72 -4.66 20.22
CA ASN A 76 25.04 -4.81 19.59
C ASN A 76 25.89 -3.53 19.61
N ASN A 77 25.39 -2.42 20.15
CA ASN A 77 26.02 -1.08 20.15
C ASN A 77 26.39 -0.55 18.75
N ARG A 78 25.78 -1.08 17.69
CA ARG A 78 25.92 -0.62 16.30
C ARG A 78 24.63 -0.85 15.56
N TYR A 79 24.37 -0.05 14.53
CA TYR A 79 23.32 -0.37 13.57
C TYR A 79 23.73 -1.55 12.69
N TYR A 80 22.73 -2.22 12.15
CA TYR A 80 22.91 -3.34 11.24
C TYR A 80 23.05 -2.81 9.81
N GLN A 81 24.11 -3.24 9.14
CA GLN A 81 24.44 -2.87 7.78
C GLN A 81 24.16 -4.09 6.89
N PRO A 82 23.02 -4.11 6.18
CA PRO A 82 22.70 -5.22 5.29
C PRO A 82 23.66 -5.26 4.10
N ASP A 83 23.90 -6.48 3.60
CA ASP A 83 24.66 -6.72 2.38
C ASP A 83 23.80 -6.64 1.10
N SER A 84 22.47 -6.63 1.26
CA SER A 84 21.48 -6.70 0.20
C SER A 84 20.16 -5.98 0.57
N ASP A 85 19.48 -5.44 -0.44
CA ASP A 85 18.16 -4.83 -0.32
C ASP A 85 17.08 -5.87 0.00
N TYR A 86 15.99 -5.47 0.66
CA TYR A 86 14.83 -6.34 0.89
C TYR A 86 13.72 -6.07 -0.15
N ALA A 87 13.43 -7.04 -1.01
CA ALA A 87 12.41 -6.93 -2.05
C ALA A 87 11.35 -8.05 -2.01
N TRP A 88 10.17 -7.75 -2.55
CA TRP A 88 9.01 -8.65 -2.59
C TRP A 88 9.28 -9.98 -3.33
N ASP A 89 10.19 -9.98 -4.29
CA ASP A 89 10.53 -11.11 -5.16
C ASP A 89 11.76 -11.90 -4.68
N MET A 90 12.43 -11.47 -3.62
CA MET A 90 13.50 -12.25 -3.00
C MET A 90 12.97 -13.60 -2.50
N ALA A 91 13.77 -14.65 -2.67
CA ALA A 91 13.44 -15.95 -2.11
C ALA A 91 13.48 -15.88 -0.57
N ASP A 92 12.63 -16.64 0.11
CA ASP A 92 12.62 -16.68 1.59
C ASP A 92 13.97 -17.12 2.18
N ALA A 93 14.76 -17.88 1.43
CA ALA A 93 16.12 -18.29 1.79
C ALA A 93 17.12 -17.12 1.82
N ASP A 94 16.83 -16.02 1.12
CA ASP A 94 17.66 -14.81 1.05
C ASP A 94 17.18 -13.71 2.02
N ARG A 95 16.08 -13.95 2.75
CA ARG A 95 15.52 -13.05 3.77
C ARG A 95 15.97 -13.30 5.23
N PRO A 96 16.93 -14.20 5.58
CA PRO A 96 17.17 -14.54 6.96
C PRO A 96 17.76 -13.38 7.75
N GLU A 97 18.51 -12.47 7.12
CA GLU A 97 19.18 -11.41 7.88
C GLU A 97 18.19 -10.36 8.39
N TRP A 98 17.26 -9.90 7.55
CA TRP A 98 16.21 -8.94 7.93
C TRP A 98 15.25 -9.53 8.97
N ASN A 99 14.78 -10.76 8.76
CA ASN A 99 13.83 -11.38 9.67
C ASN A 99 14.46 -11.71 11.03
N ASN A 100 15.71 -12.20 11.06
CA ASN A 100 16.34 -12.64 12.31
C ASN A 100 17.04 -11.50 13.06
N LEU A 101 17.64 -10.53 12.38
CA LEU A 101 18.45 -9.49 13.03
C LEU A 101 17.63 -8.23 13.32
N LEU A 102 16.72 -7.86 12.42
CA LEU A 102 15.84 -6.70 12.57
C LEU A 102 14.41 -7.07 13.02
N GLU A 103 14.11 -8.36 13.19
CA GLU A 103 12.76 -8.83 13.56
C GLU A 103 11.67 -8.31 12.59
N PHE A 104 12.07 -8.03 11.34
CA PHE A 104 11.16 -7.54 10.32
C PHE A 104 10.34 -8.71 9.78
N ASN A 105 9.06 -8.79 10.15
CA ASN A 105 8.16 -9.87 9.76
C ASN A 105 6.92 -9.35 9.01
N SER A 106 7.06 -8.19 8.35
CA SER A 106 5.96 -7.56 7.63
C SER A 106 5.88 -8.13 6.22
N ASN A 107 4.69 -8.55 5.80
CA ASN A 107 4.46 -8.99 4.42
C ASN A 107 4.59 -7.79 3.48
N VAL A 108 5.61 -7.79 2.62
CA VAL A 108 5.85 -6.72 1.64
C VAL A 108 5.04 -6.97 0.36
N ALA A 109 4.30 -5.96 -0.10
CA ALA A 109 3.48 -6.06 -1.30
C ALA A 109 4.33 -6.00 -2.59
N GLN A 110 3.75 -6.43 -3.71
CA GLN A 110 4.43 -6.44 -5.02
C GLN A 110 4.93 -5.03 -5.41
N GLY A 111 6.10 -5.01 -6.06
CA GLY A 111 6.73 -3.80 -6.57
C GLY A 111 7.38 -2.91 -5.51
N ILE A 112 7.48 -3.39 -4.25
CA ILE A 112 8.12 -2.67 -3.16
C ILE A 112 9.54 -3.20 -2.92
N THR A 113 10.49 -2.28 -2.80
CA THR A 113 11.89 -2.52 -2.43
C THR A 113 12.27 -1.64 -1.25
N ILE A 114 12.87 -2.23 -0.23
CA ILE A 114 13.36 -1.57 0.98
C ILE A 114 14.89 -1.63 0.95
N ILE A 115 15.50 -0.45 1.00
CA ILE A 115 16.95 -0.28 1.06
C ILE A 115 17.28 0.31 2.42
N VAL A 116 18.28 -0.24 3.09
CA VAL A 116 18.78 0.28 4.35
C VAL A 116 20.26 0.50 4.24
N GLU A 117 20.68 1.67 4.71
CA GLU A 117 22.08 2.03 4.81
C GLU A 117 22.36 2.40 6.27
N ALA A 118 23.45 1.89 6.83
CA ALA A 118 23.87 2.20 8.17
C ALA A 118 25.39 2.22 8.24
N ASP A 119 25.93 3.26 8.88
CA ASP A 119 27.38 3.44 9.02
C ASP A 119 27.71 4.26 10.28
N ILE A 120 29.00 4.42 10.55
CA ILE A 120 29.55 5.28 11.59
C ILE A 120 30.39 6.35 10.89
N GLY A 121 29.87 7.58 10.82
CA GLY A 121 30.43 8.58 9.92
C GLY A 121 30.24 8.19 8.46
N GLY A 122 31.17 8.55 7.58
CA GLY A 122 31.03 8.24 6.14
C GLY A 122 29.96 9.07 5.43
N ASN A 123 29.54 8.65 4.24
CA ASN A 123 28.53 9.35 3.45
C ASN A 123 27.27 8.50 3.33
N CYS A 124 26.10 9.13 3.23
CA CYS A 124 24.86 8.42 2.95
C CYS A 124 24.58 8.39 1.45
N THR A 125 24.49 7.21 0.86
CA THR A 125 24.24 7.03 -0.58
C THR A 125 22.76 7.00 -0.95
N ILE A 126 21.89 6.60 -0.02
CA ILE A 126 20.44 6.52 -0.23
C ILE A 126 19.67 7.77 0.22
N CYS A 127 20.34 8.71 0.89
CA CYS A 127 19.70 9.90 1.44
C CYS A 127 19.37 10.90 0.32
N PRO A 128 18.13 11.42 0.24
CA PRO A 128 17.82 12.49 -0.68
C PRO A 128 18.50 13.79 -0.22
N ALA A 129 18.77 14.69 -1.18
CA ALA A 129 19.44 15.95 -0.91
C ALA A 129 18.73 16.75 0.21
N GLY A 130 19.45 17.07 1.28
CA GLY A 130 18.95 17.84 2.41
C GLY A 130 18.20 17.05 3.47
N ALA A 131 18.18 15.70 3.40
CA ALA A 131 17.58 14.84 4.42
C ALA A 131 18.57 13.82 5.00
N GLU A 132 19.81 14.24 5.25
CA GLU A 132 20.83 13.38 5.83
C GLU A 132 20.64 13.25 7.36
N PRO A 133 20.86 12.06 7.95
CA PRO A 133 20.87 11.91 9.40
C PRO A 133 22.00 12.69 10.08
N GLN A 134 21.76 13.10 11.32
CA GLN A 134 22.74 13.65 12.24
C GLN A 134 23.76 12.56 12.59
N GLY A 135 24.83 12.49 11.80
CA GLY A 135 25.91 11.51 11.96
C GLY A 135 26.64 11.19 10.67
N VAL A 136 26.03 11.48 9.53
CA VAL A 136 26.73 11.47 8.24
C VAL A 136 27.90 12.44 8.29
N GLY A 137 29.08 11.97 7.90
CA GLY A 137 30.32 12.74 7.84
C GLY A 137 31.00 13.03 9.18
N ALA A 138 30.39 12.64 10.31
CA ALA A 138 30.96 12.85 11.64
C ALA A 138 31.60 11.57 12.19
N ASP A 139 32.86 11.66 12.60
CA ASP A 139 33.58 10.53 13.18
C ASP A 139 32.86 9.99 14.42
N ASN A 140 32.77 8.67 14.55
CA ASN A 140 32.16 7.96 15.68
C ASN A 140 30.68 8.26 15.96
N ASN A 141 29.92 8.83 15.00
CA ASN A 141 28.48 8.98 15.15
C ASN A 141 27.72 7.95 14.30
N PRO A 142 27.10 6.91 14.91
CA PRO A 142 26.36 5.90 14.18
C PRO A 142 25.02 6.46 13.67
N TRP A 143 24.67 6.12 12.44
CA TRP A 143 23.40 6.51 11.83
C TRP A 143 22.82 5.36 11.02
N PHE A 144 21.52 5.44 10.74
CA PHE A 144 20.88 4.61 9.71
C PHE A 144 19.89 5.43 8.90
N ALA A 145 19.69 4.99 7.67
CA ALA A 145 18.70 5.49 6.75
C ALA A 145 17.93 4.31 6.16
N VAL A 146 16.64 4.52 5.91
CA VAL A 146 15.74 3.56 5.29
C VAL A 146 15.06 4.26 4.13
N LEU A 147 15.19 3.70 2.94
CA LEU A 147 14.48 4.14 1.74
C LEU A 147 13.57 3.02 1.27
N VAL A 148 12.27 3.25 1.33
CA VAL A 148 11.26 2.33 0.83
C VAL A 148 10.72 2.89 -0.47
N THR A 149 10.85 2.13 -1.56
CA THR A 149 10.42 2.52 -2.89
C THR A 149 9.34 1.59 -3.40
N GLN A 150 8.36 2.13 -4.12
CA GLN A 150 7.38 1.36 -4.88
C GLN A 150 7.35 1.87 -6.32
N GLU A 151 7.70 1.01 -7.26
CA GLU A 151 7.64 1.32 -8.68
C GLU A 151 6.20 1.17 -9.20
N GLU A 152 5.68 2.19 -9.89
CA GLU A 152 4.36 2.15 -10.53
C GLU A 152 4.46 2.12 -12.05
N LEU A 153 3.41 1.58 -12.67
CA LEU A 153 3.19 1.64 -14.12
C LEU A 153 3.13 3.10 -14.60
N GLY A 154 4.25 3.62 -15.09
CA GLY A 154 4.39 5.00 -15.56
C GLY A 154 5.74 5.66 -15.27
N GLY A 155 6.59 5.04 -14.44
CA GLY A 155 7.92 5.56 -14.09
C GLY A 155 7.96 6.49 -12.87
N ASP A 156 6.80 6.84 -12.32
CA ASP A 156 6.70 7.52 -11.03
C ASP A 156 6.92 6.49 -9.90
N ALA A 157 7.90 6.73 -9.03
CA ALA A 157 8.15 5.89 -7.86
C ALA A 157 7.62 6.58 -6.59
N PHE A 158 6.73 5.92 -5.85
CA PHE A 158 6.41 6.38 -4.50
C PHE A 158 7.55 6.01 -3.56
N GLN A 159 7.97 6.95 -2.74
CA GLN A 159 9.11 6.75 -1.87
C GLN A 159 8.80 7.25 -0.46
N ALA A 160 9.21 6.48 0.54
CA ALA A 160 9.21 6.89 1.93
C ALA A 160 10.63 6.77 2.48
N PHE A 161 11.09 7.82 3.14
CA PHE A 161 12.42 7.91 3.68
C PHE A 161 12.37 8.14 5.19
N PHE A 162 13.25 7.48 5.92
CA PHE A 162 13.32 7.57 7.37
C PHE A 162 14.74 7.38 7.90
N THR A 163 15.08 8.08 8.97
CA THR A 163 16.40 8.03 9.61
C THR A 163 16.26 8.07 11.12
N ASN A 164 17.34 7.78 11.85
CA ASN A 164 17.38 7.79 13.32
C ASN A 164 16.97 9.13 13.97
N ASP A 165 17.09 10.24 13.25
CA ASP A 165 16.83 11.58 13.80
C ASP A 165 15.44 12.13 13.44
N MET A 166 14.69 11.40 12.61
CA MET A 166 13.36 11.81 12.20
C MET A 166 12.30 11.27 13.18
N PRO A 167 11.32 12.08 13.61
CA PRO A 167 10.23 11.61 14.45
C PRO A 167 9.21 10.75 13.68
N ALA A 168 9.14 10.90 12.36
CA ALA A 168 8.26 10.13 11.48
C ALA A 168 8.83 10.05 10.05
N PRO A 169 8.51 9.00 9.27
CA PRO A 169 8.91 8.88 7.87
C PRO A 169 8.34 9.99 6.99
N MET A 170 9.20 10.59 6.18
CA MET A 170 8.81 11.57 5.18
C MET A 170 8.44 10.88 3.87
N GLU A 171 7.45 11.44 3.18
CA GLU A 171 7.12 11.05 1.81
C GLU A 171 8.02 11.83 0.86
N LEU A 172 8.71 11.13 -0.03
CA LEU A 172 9.39 11.74 -1.16
C LEU A 172 8.46 11.61 -2.36
N ILE A 173 8.03 12.77 -2.85
CA ILE A 173 7.19 12.86 -4.04
C ILE A 173 8.13 12.82 -5.25
N PRO A 174 7.85 11.98 -6.27
CA PRO A 174 8.58 12.02 -7.54
C PRO A 174 8.47 13.37 -8.26
#